data_AF-A0A939X0L8-F1
#
_entry.id   AF-A0A939X0L8-F1
#
_cell.length_a   1.000
_cell.length_b   1.000
_cell.length_c   1.000
_cell.angle_alpha   90.00
_cell.angle_beta   90.00
_cell.angle_gamma   90.00
#
_symmetry.space_group_name_H-M   'P 1'
#
loop_
_entity.id
_entity.type
_entity.pdbx_description
1 polymer ?
#
loop_
_entity_poly.entity_id
_entity_poly.type
_entity_poly.pdbx_seq_one_letter_code
_entity_poly.pdbx_strand_id
1 'polypeptide(L)'
;MNAKQSLSSISANQDLWVEQFRQEMFERDYRSGLSAAKSEGIAIGEARGEKRGKGLGRTEAKFEAARNMLSKNLLSLEDISEYTGLPLETVQQLAEEVKTESAGSR
;
A
#
# COMPACT_ATOMS: atom_id res chain seq x y z
N MET A 1 -55.00 -18.58 38.59
CA MET A 1 -53.62 -18.40 38.08
C MET A 1 -52.88 -17.49 39.05
N ASN A 2 -51.68 -17.89 39.48
CA ASN A 2 -50.97 -17.25 40.59
C ASN A 2 -50.07 -16.12 40.04
N ALA A 3 -50.34 -14.86 40.39
CA ALA A 3 -49.67 -13.68 39.80
C ALA A 3 -48.12 -13.71 39.90
N LYS A 4 -47.58 -14.38 40.93
CA LYS A 4 -46.14 -14.59 41.09
C LYS A 4 -45.53 -15.50 40.02
N GLN A 5 -46.26 -16.51 39.55
CA GLN A 5 -45.81 -17.42 38.48
C GLN A 5 -45.82 -16.72 37.12
N SER A 6 -46.77 -15.80 36.89
CA SER A 6 -46.83 -14.98 35.67
C SER A 6 -45.71 -13.94 35.61
N LEU A 7 -45.36 -13.30 36.74
CA LEU A 7 -44.26 -12.35 36.79
C LEU A 7 -42.90 -13.04 36.59
N SER A 8 -42.69 -14.23 37.19
CA SER A 8 -41.43 -14.95 37.02
C SER A 8 -41.23 -15.47 35.60
N SER A 9 -42.30 -15.88 34.90
CA SER A 9 -42.19 -16.32 33.51
C SER A 9 -41.95 -15.16 32.54
N ILE A 10 -42.59 -14.00 32.77
CA ILE A 10 -42.34 -12.78 32.00
C ILE A 10 -40.91 -12.26 32.25
N SER A 11 -40.46 -12.23 33.50
CA SER A 11 -39.09 -11.85 33.87
C SER A 11 -38.06 -12.80 33.28
N ALA A 12 -38.27 -14.12 33.38
CA ALA A 12 -37.36 -15.11 32.80
C ALA A 12 -37.27 -14.96 31.27
N ASN A 13 -38.38 -14.66 30.60
CA ASN A 13 -38.36 -14.35 29.17
C ASN A 13 -37.66 -13.02 28.85
N GLN A 14 -37.78 -12.02 29.71
CA GLN A 14 -37.09 -10.74 29.56
C GLN A 14 -35.56 -10.89 29.76
N ASP A 15 -35.12 -11.68 30.75
CA ASP A 15 -33.71 -11.96 30.99
C ASP A 15 -33.09 -12.75 29.83
N LEU A 16 -33.82 -13.73 29.29
CA LEU A 16 -33.42 -14.47 28.09
C LEU A 16 -33.30 -13.54 26.86
N TRP A 17 -34.24 -12.61 26.69
CA TRP A 17 -34.19 -11.64 25.60
C TRP A 17 -32.98 -10.69 25.74
N VAL A 18 -32.70 -10.21 26.95
CA VAL A 18 -31.54 -9.35 27.22
C VAL A 18 -30.24 -10.08 26.92
N GLU A 19 -30.12 -11.35 27.33
CA GLU A 19 -28.92 -12.14 27.09
C GLU A 19 -28.73 -12.46 25.61
N GLN A 20 -29.81 -12.85 24.91
CA GLN A 20 -29.78 -13.05 23.46
C GLN A 20 -29.39 -11.76 22.72
N PHE A 21 -30.00 -10.63 23.09
CA PHE A 21 -29.68 -9.33 22.49
C PHE A 21 -28.20 -8.95 22.71
N ARG A 22 -27.64 -9.24 23.89
CA ARG A 22 -26.21 -9.02 24.17
C ARG A 22 -25.32 -9.86 23.26
N GLN A 23 -25.65 -11.14 23.07
CA GLN A 23 -24.90 -12.02 22.17
C GLN A 23 -24.97 -11.52 20.73
N GLU A 24 -26.17 -11.18 20.24
CA GLU A 24 -26.36 -10.63 18.88
C GLU A 24 -25.59 -9.31 18.69
N MET A 25 -25.62 -8.42 19.69
CA MET A 25 -24.87 -7.18 19.68
C MET A 25 -23.37 -7.42 19.67
N PHE A 26 -22.86 -8.34 20.50
CA PHE A 26 -21.45 -8.71 20.52
C PHE A 26 -21.00 -9.26 19.17
N GLU A 27 -21.76 -10.19 18.59
CA GLU A 27 -21.45 -10.76 17.28
C GLU A 27 -21.44 -9.69 16.19
N ARG A 28 -22.42 -8.78 16.21
CA ARG A 28 -22.48 -7.66 15.26
C ARG A 28 -21.29 -6.74 15.41
N ASP A 29 -21.00 -6.30 16.63
CA ASP A 29 -19.91 -5.36 16.90
C ASP A 29 -18.55 -6.00 16.58
N TYR A 30 -18.36 -7.29 16.88
CA TYR A 30 -17.18 -8.05 16.49
C TYR A 30 -17.02 -8.10 14.97
N ARG A 31 -18.08 -8.44 14.23
CA ARG A 31 -18.07 -8.50 12.76
C ARG A 31 -17.81 -7.13 12.14
N SER A 32 -18.47 -6.10 12.64
CA SER A 32 -18.28 -4.72 12.19
C SER A 32 -16.87 -4.23 12.48
N GLY A 33 -16.33 -4.50 13.66
CA GLY A 33 -14.96 -4.16 14.04
C GLY A 33 -13.93 -4.85 13.15
N LEU A 34 -14.11 -6.15 12.87
CA LEU A 34 -13.22 -6.89 11.97
C LEU A 34 -13.29 -6.36 10.54
N SER A 35 -14.49 -6.06 10.05
CA SER A 35 -14.69 -5.48 8.72
C SER A 35 -14.02 -4.11 8.59
N ALA A 36 -14.19 -3.25 9.60
CA ALA A 36 -13.56 -1.94 9.64
C ALA A 36 -12.03 -2.07 9.65
N ALA A 37 -11.48 -2.90 10.54
CA ALA A 37 -10.04 -3.14 10.62
C ALA A 37 -9.45 -3.68 9.31
N LYS A 38 -10.16 -4.61 8.64
CA LYS A 38 -9.75 -5.12 7.33
C LYS A 38 -9.76 -4.03 6.26
N SER A 39 -10.82 -3.24 6.21
CA SER A 39 -10.96 -2.15 5.24
C SER A 39 -9.87 -1.09 5.42
N GLU A 40 -9.60 -0.70 6.68
CA GLU A 40 -8.54 0.25 7.02
C GLU A 40 -7.16 -0.30 6.67
N GLY A 41 -6.90 -1.58 6.99
CA GLY A 41 -5.65 -2.24 6.65
C GLY A 41 -5.38 -2.27 5.14
N ILE A 42 -6.41 -2.56 4.33
CA ILE A 42 -6.31 -2.53 2.86
C ILE A 42 -6.03 -1.11 2.37
N ALA A 43 -6.79 -0.12 2.83
CA ALA A 43 -6.63 1.27 2.41
C ALA A 43 -5.22 1.82 2.75
N ILE A 44 -4.71 1.51 3.95
CA ILE A 44 -3.34 1.87 4.35
C ILE A 44 -2.31 1.14 3.46
N GLY A 45 -2.54 -0.15 3.19
CA GLY A 45 -1.68 -0.96 2.34
C GLY A 45 -1.57 -0.41 0.92
N GLU A 46 -2.70 -0.11 0.28
CA GLU A 46 -2.77 0.46 -1.06
C GLU A 46 -2.11 1.85 -1.11
N ALA A 47 -2.42 2.74 -0.17
CA ALA A 47 -1.81 4.08 -0.13
C ALA A 47 -0.29 4.02 0.04
N ARG A 48 0.22 3.12 0.90
CA ARG A 48 1.67 2.91 1.07
C ARG A 48 2.30 2.31 -0.18
N GLY A 49 1.64 1.32 -0.79
CA GLY A 49 2.08 0.65 -2.01
C GLY A 49 2.18 1.63 -3.17
N GLU A 50 1.15 2.43 -3.40
CA GLU A 50 1.11 3.44 -4.46
C GLU A 50 2.19 4.51 -4.26
N LYS A 51 2.35 5.03 -3.04
CA LYS A 51 3.40 6.02 -2.73
C LYS A 51 4.79 5.46 -2.98
N ARG A 52 5.06 4.22 -2.54
CA ARG A 52 6.35 3.55 -2.75
C ARG A 52 6.59 3.27 -4.24
N GLY A 53 5.60 2.72 -4.94
CA GLY A 53 5.67 2.39 -6.35
C GLY A 53 5.92 3.62 -7.22
N LYS A 54 5.19 4.73 -6.99
CA LYS A 54 5.44 6.00 -7.70
C LYS A 54 6.84 6.55 -7.43
N GLY A 55 7.36 6.43 -6.21
CA GLY A 55 8.72 6.84 -5.87
C GLY A 55 9.78 6.03 -6.62
N LEU A 56 9.69 4.70 -6.56
CA LEU A 56 10.61 3.80 -7.24
C LEU A 56 10.55 3.98 -8.76
N GLY A 57 9.35 3.97 -9.34
CA GLY A 57 9.17 4.12 -10.78
C GLY A 57 9.67 5.46 -11.33
N ARG A 58 9.53 6.56 -10.58
CA ARG A 58 10.11 7.85 -10.98
C ARG A 58 11.64 7.80 -10.99
N THR A 59 12.25 7.15 -10.01
CA THR A 59 13.70 7.01 -9.96
C THR A 59 14.18 6.11 -11.09
N GLU A 60 13.59 4.93 -11.26
CA GLU A 60 13.92 3.98 -12.35
C GLU A 60 13.78 4.64 -13.72
N ALA A 61 12.70 5.38 -13.97
CA ALA A 61 12.50 6.10 -15.23
C ALA A 61 13.58 7.14 -15.51
N LYS A 62 14.10 7.84 -14.49
CA LYS A 62 15.23 8.77 -14.67
C LYS A 62 16.50 8.04 -15.09
N PHE A 63 16.80 6.92 -14.43
CA PHE A 63 17.97 6.09 -14.75
C PHE A 63 17.86 5.47 -16.16
N GLU A 64 16.67 4.98 -16.53
CA GLU A 64 16.42 4.45 -17.87
C GLU A 64 16.52 5.54 -18.95
N ALA A 65 15.96 6.72 -18.70
CA ALA A 65 16.10 7.85 -19.61
C ALA A 65 17.57 8.25 -19.80
N ALA A 66 18.35 8.32 -18.71
CA ALA A 66 19.78 8.59 -18.78
C ALA A 66 20.53 7.53 -19.61
N ARG A 67 20.28 6.23 -19.37
CA ARG A 67 20.87 5.14 -20.15
C ARG A 67 20.54 5.25 -21.64
N ASN A 68 19.29 5.55 -21.97
CA ASN A 68 18.84 5.73 -23.35
C ASN A 68 19.46 6.96 -24.04
N MET A 69 19.76 8.02 -23.29
CA MET A 69 20.45 9.20 -23.81
C MET A 69 21.94 8.90 -24.03
N LEU A 70 22.58 8.23 -23.07
CA LEU A 70 23.99 7.81 -23.14
C LEU A 70 24.25 6.85 -24.30
N SER A 71 23.36 5.88 -24.51
CA SER A 71 23.49 4.90 -25.60
C SER A 71 23.39 5.55 -27.00
N LYS A 72 22.68 6.67 -27.12
CA LYS A 72 22.59 7.45 -28.36
C LYS A 72 23.83 8.33 -28.60
N ASN A 73 24.61 8.63 -27.56
CA ASN A 73 25.84 9.43 -27.63
C ASN A 73 25.67 10.80 -28.35
N LEU A 74 24.50 11.43 -28.17
CA LEU A 74 24.16 12.72 -28.81
C LEU A 74 24.24 13.92 -27.88
N LEU A 75 24.28 13.69 -26.56
CA LEU A 75 24.20 14.71 -25.51
C LEU A 75 25.45 14.66 -24.64
N SER A 76 25.84 15.81 -24.07
CA SER A 76 26.90 15.87 -23.06
C SER A 76 26.45 15.24 -21.74
N LEU A 77 27.39 14.88 -20.86
CA LEU A 77 27.06 14.32 -19.55
C LEU A 77 26.35 15.36 -18.66
N GLU A 78 26.71 16.63 -18.84
CA GLU A 78 26.13 17.79 -18.19
C GLU A 78 24.66 17.97 -18.63
N ASP A 79 24.37 17.91 -19.93
CA ASP A 79 22.99 18.00 -20.44
C ASP A 79 22.13 16.84 -19.93
N ILE A 80 22.68 15.62 -19.92
CA ILE A 80 21.96 14.44 -19.42
C ILE A 80 21.67 14.58 -17.92
N SER A 81 22.62 15.10 -17.14
CA SER A 81 22.43 15.41 -15.71
C SER A 81 21.32 16.44 -15.52
N GLU A 82 21.28 17.49 -16.34
CA GLU A 82 20.25 18.52 -16.29
C GLU A 82 18.86 17.97 -16.64
N TYR A 83 18.73 17.25 -17.76
CA TYR A 83 17.43 16.74 -18.23
C TYR A 83 16.84 15.64 -17.34
N THR A 84 17.69 14.79 -16.77
CA THR A 84 17.22 13.67 -15.92
C THR A 84 17.12 14.07 -14.44
N GLY A 85 17.75 15.19 -14.07
CA GLY A 85 17.90 15.62 -12.68
C GLY A 85 18.65 14.60 -11.84
N LEU A 86 19.57 13.83 -12.45
CA LEU A 86 20.51 12.96 -11.77
C LEU A 86 21.82 13.71 -11.52
N PRO A 87 22.55 13.44 -10.42
CA PRO A 87 23.87 14.02 -10.21
C PRO A 87 24.84 13.66 -11.34
N LEU A 88 25.73 14.58 -11.69
CA LEU A 88 26.71 14.37 -12.76
C LEU A 88 27.58 13.12 -12.51
N GLU A 89 27.98 12.88 -11.26
CA GLU A 89 28.73 11.69 -10.84
C GLU A 89 27.97 10.39 -11.13
N THR A 90 26.65 10.38 -10.89
CA THR A 90 25.79 9.23 -11.21
C THR A 90 25.69 9.01 -12.71
N VAL A 91 25.58 10.09 -13.51
CA VAL A 91 25.55 9.99 -14.97
C VAL A 91 26.89 9.48 -15.52
N GLN A 92 28.02 9.89 -14.94
CA GLN A 92 29.35 9.38 -15.29
C GLN A 92 29.47 7.89 -15.02
N GLN A 93 29.01 7.41 -13.85
CA GLN A 93 29.01 5.98 -13.53
C GLN A 93 28.15 5.19 -14.52
N LEU A 94 26.94 5.67 -14.84
CA LEU A 94 26.07 5.05 -15.83
C LEU A 94 26.70 5.01 -17.23
N ALA A 95 27.46 6.04 -17.60
CA ALA A 95 28.15 6.07 -18.89
C ALA A 95 29.21 4.96 -18.99
N GLU A 96 29.95 4.71 -17.91
CA GLU A 96 30.90 3.59 -17.86
C GLU A 96 30.18 2.24 -17.87
N GLU A 97 29.09 2.08 -17.13
CA GLU A 97 28.25 0.87 -17.16
C GLU A 97 27.77 0.56 -18.59
N VAL A 98 27.15 1.53 -19.28
CA VAL A 98 26.65 1.36 -20.66
C VAL A 98 27.79 1.02 -21.64
N LYS A 99 28.98 1.60 -21.47
CA LYS A 99 30.15 1.24 -22.29
C LYS A 99 30.56 -0.22 -22.04
N THR A 100 30.61 -0.66 -20.79
CA THR A 100 30.97 -2.05 -20.45
C THR A 100 29.93 -3.06 -20.95
N GLU A 101 28.64 -2.74 -20.87
CA GLU A 101 27.56 -3.58 -21.40
C GLU A 101 27.62 -3.71 -22.93
N SER A 102 27.95 -2.60 -23.63
CA SER A 102 28.15 -2.62 -25.08
C SER A 102 29.40 -3.40 -25.51
N ALA A 103 30.41 -3.51 -24.63
CA ALA A 103 31.64 -4.25 -24.87
C ALA A 103 31.52 -5.75 -24.55
N GLY A 104 30.66 -6.13 -23.60
CA GLY A 104 30.39 -7.52 -23.20
C GLY A 104 29.41 -8.28 -24.09
N SER A 105 28.74 -7.62 -25.04
CA SER A 105 27.83 -8.23 -26.02
C SER A 105 28.51 -8.62 -27.35
N ARG A 106 29.82 -8.93 -27.33
CA ARG A 106 30.56 -9.45 -28.50
C ARG A 106 31.16 -10.81 -28.22
#